data_AF-A0A836RLI0-F1
#
_entry.id   AF-A0A836RLI0-F1
#
_cell.length_a   1.000
_cell.length_b   1.000
_cell.length_c   1.000
_cell.angle_alpha   90.00
_cell.angle_beta   90.00
_cell.angle_gamma   90.00
#
_symmetry.space_group_name_H-M   'P 1'
#
loop_
_entity.id
_entity.type
_entity.pdbx_description
1 polymer ?
#
loop_
_entity_poly.entity_id
_entity_poly.type
_entity_poly.pdbx_seq_one_letter_code
_entity_poly.pdbx_strand_id
1 'polypeptide(L)'
;MTPEILEVEFKGNKRDHYFNPKDIKVKPGDYVIVEADKGIDLGVVTKIGRLVALNEIQSEPKNLIRKAGDEDLQQMRENREKEALAFYVCREKLKSIT
;
A
#
# COMPACT_ATOMS: atom_id res chain seq x y z
N MET A 1 -18.03 -7.45 17.86
CA MET A 1 -17.17 -8.04 16.82
C MET A 1 -15.79 -7.42 16.97
N THR A 2 -14.74 -8.24 17.13
CA THR A 2 -13.37 -7.72 17.07
C THR A 2 -13.03 -7.44 15.61
N PRO A 3 -12.60 -6.23 15.25
CA PRO A 3 -12.18 -5.94 13.88
C PRO A 3 -11.01 -6.85 13.49
N GLU A 4 -11.04 -7.37 12.26
CA GLU A 4 -9.92 -8.15 11.72
C GLU A 4 -8.75 -7.22 11.42
N ILE A 5 -7.54 -7.67 11.72
CA ILE A 5 -6.29 -6.96 11.40
C ILE A 5 -5.66 -7.62 10.18
N LEU A 6 -5.16 -6.79 9.28
CA LEU A 6 -4.53 -7.15 8.02
C LEU A 6 -3.06 -6.73 8.06
N GLU A 7 -2.16 -7.62 7.62
CA GLU A 7 -0.76 -7.31 7.35
C GLU A 7 -0.64 -7.00 5.86
N VAL A 8 -0.23 -5.77 5.54
CA VAL A 8 -0.09 -5.30 4.16
C VAL A 8 1.38 -4.99 3.89
N GLU A 9 1.90 -5.56 2.80
CA GLU A 9 3.25 -5.31 2.31
C GLU A 9 3.25 -4.29 1.17
N PHE A 10 4.18 -3.35 1.24
CA PHE A 10 4.39 -2.29 0.28
C PHE A 10 5.72 -2.48 -0.46
N LYS A 11 5.92 -1.69 -1.51
CA LYS A 11 7.21 -1.64 -2.21
C LYS A 11 8.33 -1.30 -1.22
N GLY A 12 9.46 -2.02 -1.32
CA GLY A 12 10.62 -1.83 -0.46
C GLY A 12 10.66 -2.70 0.79
N ASN A 13 9.91 -3.82 0.83
CA ASN A 13 9.79 -4.72 2.00
C ASN A 13 9.23 -4.02 3.25
N LYS A 14 8.53 -2.89 3.08
CA LYS A 14 7.84 -2.21 4.16
C LYS A 14 6.53 -2.94 4.44
N ARG A 15 6.25 -3.25 5.70
CA ARG A 15 5.03 -3.93 6.14
C ARG A 15 4.35 -3.10 7.21
N ASP A 16 3.07 -2.86 7.04
CA ASP A 16 2.25 -2.16 8.03
C ASP A 16 0.95 -2.93 8.28
N HIS A 17 0.32 -2.60 9.41
CA HIS A 17 -0.89 -3.25 9.88
C HIS A 17 -2.09 -2.34 9.69
N TYR A 18 -3.23 -2.93 9.31
CA TYR A 18 -4.46 -2.20 9.03
C TYR A 18 -5.68 -2.87 9.65
N PHE A 19 -6.62 -2.08 10.11
CA PHE A 19 -7.92 -2.55 10.57
C PHE A 19 -8.90 -2.71 9.41
N ASN A 20 -9.69 -3.78 9.45
CA ASN A 20 -10.80 -4.01 8.55
C ASN A 20 -12.15 -3.83 9.27
N PRO A 21 -12.55 -2.59 9.63
CA PRO A 21 -13.82 -2.37 10.31
C PRO A 21 -15.04 -2.73 9.46
N LYS A 22 -14.85 -2.82 8.13
CA LYS A 22 -15.90 -3.10 7.14
C LYS A 22 -16.01 -4.58 6.77
N ASP A 23 -15.23 -5.47 7.40
CA ASP A 23 -15.22 -6.91 7.09
C ASP A 23 -15.08 -7.19 5.58
N ILE A 24 -14.24 -6.39 4.91
CA ILE A 24 -14.01 -6.52 3.47
C ILE A 24 -13.34 -7.86 3.21
N LYS A 25 -13.95 -8.69 2.37
CA LYS A 25 -13.39 -9.99 1.98
C LYS A 25 -12.16 -9.81 1.08
N VAL A 26 -10.99 -9.92 1.70
CA VAL A 26 -9.69 -9.92 1.03
C VAL A 26 -8.96 -11.24 1.31
N LYS A 27 -8.04 -11.63 0.44
CA LYS A 27 -7.20 -12.82 0.61
C LYS A 27 -5.72 -12.44 0.58
N PRO A 28 -4.83 -13.26 1.17
CA PRO A 28 -3.40 -13.11 0.95
C PRO A 28 -3.09 -13.12 -0.56
N GLY A 29 -2.33 -12.14 -1.02
CA GLY A 29 -2.02 -11.89 -2.44
C GLY A 29 -2.95 -10.89 -3.13
N ASP A 30 -4.06 -10.49 -2.52
CA ASP A 30 -4.90 -9.42 -3.07
C ASP A 30 -4.28 -8.05 -2.87
N TYR A 31 -4.44 -7.18 -3.88
CA TYR A 31 -4.12 -5.76 -3.77
C TYR A 31 -5.23 -5.02 -3.05
N VAL A 32 -4.84 -4.15 -2.12
CA VAL A 32 -5.75 -3.37 -1.29
C VAL A 32 -5.32 -1.91 -1.23
N ILE A 33 -6.33 -1.05 -1.10
CA ILE A 33 -6.16 0.38 -0.88
C ILE A 33 -6.36 0.67 0.61
N VAL A 34 -5.34 1.26 1.20
CA VAL A 34 -5.31 1.60 2.61
C VAL A 34 -5.10 3.09 2.82
N GLU A 35 -5.47 3.58 4.00
CA GLU A 35 -5.26 4.97 4.38
C GLU A 35 -3.79 5.21 4.77
N ALA A 36 -3.19 6.28 4.23
CA ALA A 36 -1.84 6.73 4.58
C ALA A 36 -1.86 8.19 5.05
N ASP A 37 -0.74 8.72 5.56
CA ASP A 37 -0.67 10.09 6.10
C ASP A 37 -1.02 11.16 5.07
N LYS A 38 -0.77 10.87 3.79
CA LYS A 38 -1.10 11.76 2.67
C LYS A 38 -1.79 10.98 1.56
N GLY A 39 -3.08 10.77 1.72
CA GLY A 39 -3.93 10.15 0.70
C GLY A 39 -4.08 8.66 0.92
N ILE A 40 -3.88 7.89 -0.14
CA ILE A 40 -4.10 6.45 -0.16
C ILE A 40 -2.83 5.74 -0.58
N ASP A 41 -2.61 4.54 -0.04
CA ASP A 41 -1.50 3.68 -0.42
C ASP A 41 -2.02 2.35 -0.97
N LEU A 42 -1.26 1.76 -1.89
CA LEU A 42 -1.57 0.49 -2.53
C LEU A 42 -0.55 -0.54 -2.08
N GLY A 43 -1.05 -1.53 -1.33
CA GLY A 43 -0.25 -2.64 -0.85
C GLY A 43 -0.87 -3.99 -1.18
N VAL A 44 -0.12 -5.04 -0.90
CA VAL A 44 -0.56 -6.43 -1.06
C VAL A 44 -0.79 -7.05 0.31
N VAL A 45 -1.91 -7.76 0.48
CA VAL A 45 -2.20 -8.46 1.73
C VAL A 45 -1.30 -9.68 1.85
N THR A 46 -0.54 -9.78 2.94
CA THR A 46 0.31 -10.95 3.22
C THR A 46 -0.33 -11.87 4.25
N LYS A 47 -0.94 -11.30 5.29
CA LYS A 47 -1.64 -12.06 6.35
C LYS A 47 -2.91 -11.37 6.80
N ILE A 48 -3.83 -12.17 7.35
CA ILE A 48 -5.14 -11.72 7.84
C ILE A 48 -5.40 -12.40 9.18
N GLY A 49 -5.97 -11.66 10.12
CA GLY A 49 -6.59 -12.19 11.33
C GLY A 49 -5.92 -11.81 12.64
N ARG A 50 -6.45 -12.36 13.73
CA ARG A 50 -6.07 -12.01 15.11
C ARG A 50 -4.62 -12.38 15.47
N LEU A 51 -3.99 -13.29 14.73
CA LEU A 51 -2.57 -13.64 14.88
C LEU A 51 -1.64 -12.47 14.55
N VAL A 52 -2.06 -11.58 13.66
CA VAL A 52 -1.31 -10.36 13.32
C VAL A 52 -1.33 -9.39 14.50
N ALA A 53 -2.47 -9.28 15.21
CA ALA A 53 -2.64 -8.44 16.39
C ALA A 53 -1.74 -8.82 17.58
N LEU A 54 -1.28 -10.08 17.64
CA LEU A 54 -0.37 -10.57 18.67
C LEU A 54 1.08 -10.12 18.43
N ASN A 55 1.42 -9.73 17.19
CA ASN A 55 2.70 -9.09 16.93
C ASN A 55 2.63 -7.65 17.45
N GLU A 56 3.65 -7.26 18.20
CA GLU A 56 3.75 -5.96 18.84
C GLU A 56 3.63 -4.85 17.79
N ILE A 57 2.42 -4.28 17.68
CA ILE A 57 2.13 -3.27 16.69
C ILE A 57 2.82 -1.98 17.14
N GLN A 58 3.98 -1.70 16.53
CA GLN A 58 4.78 -0.51 16.87
C GLN A 58 4.12 0.83 16.49
N SER A 59 3.07 0.81 15.66
CA SER A 59 2.39 2.03 15.17
C SER A 59 0.89 1.82 15.08
N GLU A 60 0.11 2.85 15.37
CA GLU A 60 -1.36 2.82 15.31
C GLU A 60 -1.83 2.33 13.93
N PRO A 61 -2.46 1.13 13.83
CA PRO A 61 -2.88 0.59 12.55
C PRO A 61 -3.92 1.51 11.93
N LYS A 62 -3.74 1.83 10.65
CA LYS A 62 -4.71 2.64 9.91
C LYS A 62 -5.86 1.78 9.40
N ASN A 63 -6.86 2.38 8.78
CA ASN A 63 -8.02 1.65 8.29
C ASN A 63 -7.83 1.20 6.83
N LEU A 64 -8.31 -0.01 6.54
CA LEU A 64 -8.53 -0.49 5.17
C LEU A 64 -9.68 0.32 4.55
N ILE A 65 -9.43 0.92 3.39
CA ILE A 65 -10.45 1.70 2.68
C ILE A 65 -11.30 0.76 1.81
N ARG A 66 -10.65 0.02 0.90
CA ARG A 66 -11.29 -0.88 -0.08
C ARG A 66 -10.29 -1.85 -0.73
N LYS A 67 -10.81 -2.85 -1.44
CA LYS A 67 -10.03 -3.69 -2.34
C LYS A 67 -9.59 -2.87 -3.57
N ALA A 68 -8.37 -3.09 -4.06
CA ALA A 68 -7.89 -2.46 -5.28
C ALA A 68 -8.66 -3.03 -6.48
N GLY A 69 -9.13 -2.15 -7.36
CA GLY A 69 -9.72 -2.50 -8.65
C GLY A 69 -8.72 -2.36 -9.79
N ASP A 70 -9.17 -2.67 -11.00
CA ASP A 70 -8.37 -2.51 -12.22
C ASP A 70 -7.88 -1.07 -12.44
N GLU A 71 -8.71 -0.08 -12.08
CA GLU A 71 -8.33 1.34 -12.12
C GLU A 71 -7.13 1.66 -11.23
N ASP A 72 -7.07 1.08 -10.03
CA ASP A 72 -5.95 1.30 -9.10
C ASP A 72 -4.65 0.66 -9.62
N LEU A 73 -4.75 -0.52 -10.23
CA LEU A 73 -3.62 -1.19 -10.87
C LEU A 73 -3.12 -0.41 -12.09
N GLN A 74 -4.03 0.23 -12.82
CA GLN A 74 -3.68 1.10 -13.93
C GLN A 74 -2.99 2.38 -13.44
N GLN A 75 -3.52 3.01 -12.39
CA GLN A 75 -2.88 4.13 -11.71
C GLN A 75 -1.48 3.76 -11.21
N MET A 76 -1.29 2.56 -10.65
CA MET A 76 0.01 2.06 -10.21
C MET A 76 1.01 1.95 -11.37
N ARG A 77 0.56 1.47 -12.54
CA ARG A 77 1.38 1.41 -13.75
C ARG A 77 1.73 2.79 -14.26
N GLU A 78 0.74 3.67 -14.39
CA GLU A 78 0.97 5.06 -14.81
C GLU A 78 1.92 5.80 -13.88
N ASN A 79 1.78 5.63 -12.56
CA ASN A 79 2.67 6.23 -11.58
C ASN A 79 4.10 5.72 -11.77
N ARG A 80 4.28 4.41 -12.04
CA ARG A 80 5.59 3.81 -12.31
C ARG A 80 6.22 4.36 -13.60
N GLU A 81 5.43 4.56 -14.65
CA GLU A 81 5.91 5.15 -15.90
C GLU A 81 6.27 6.64 -15.73
N LYS A 82 5.42 7.40 -15.03
CA LYS A 82 5.69 8.81 -14.71
C LYS A 82 6.94 8.98 -13.84
N GLU A 83 7.15 8.09 -12.87
CA GLU A 83 8.35 8.08 -12.02
C GLU A 83 9.62 7.82 -12.85
N ALA A 84 9.58 6.86 -13.78
CA ALA A 84 10.69 6.58 -14.69
C ALA A 84 11.01 7.77 -15.62
N LEU A 85 9.96 8.43 -16.16
CA LEU A 85 10.11 9.62 -16.98
C LEU A 85 10.68 10.80 -16.20
N ALA A 86 10.17 11.07 -14.99
CA ALA A 86 10.66 12.14 -14.13
C ALA A 86 12.14 11.94 -13.75
N PHE A 87 12.53 10.69 -13.47
CA PHE A 87 13.93 10.33 -13.22
C PHE A 87 14.82 10.64 -14.43
N TYR A 88 14.38 10.30 -15.64
CA TYR A 88 15.12 10.56 -16.87
C TYR A 88 15.28 12.07 -17.14
N VAL A 89 14.20 12.84 -17.02
CA VAL A 89 14.21 14.31 -17.22
C VAL A 89 15.13 15.01 -16.21
N CYS A 90 15.08 14.62 -14.93
CA CYS A 90 16.00 15.15 -13.92
C CYS A 90 17.46 14.86 -14.28
N ARG A 91 17.77 13.65 -14.75
CA ARG A 91 19.14 13.24 -15.11
C ARG A 91 19.66 13.97 -16.34
N GLU A 92 18.81 14.23 -17.34
CA GLU A 92 19.19 15.01 -18.52
C GLU A 92 19.46 16.47 -18.20
N LYS A 93 18.61 17.11 -17.38
CA LYS A 93 18.82 18.51 -16.99
C LYS A 93 20.08 18.72 -16.15
N LEU A 94 20.42 17.76 -15.29
CA LEU A 94 21.66 17.82 -14.51
C LEU A 94 22.92 17.75 -15.40
N LYS A 95 22.89 16.97 -16.49
CA LYS A 95 24.03 16.89 -17.43
C LYS A 95 24.23 18.15 -18.25
N SER A 96 23.17 18.93 -18.50
CA SER A 96 23.26 20.15 -19.30
C SER A 96 23.72 21.38 -18.51
N ILE A 97 23.92 21.25 -17.20
CA ILE A 97 24.37 22.32 -16.28
C ILE A 97 25.88 22.17 -15.91
N THR A 98 26.55 21.12 -16.39
CA THR A 98 28.02 20.99 -16.30
C THR A 98 28.64 21.27 -17.66
#